data_AF-A0A7C6WX77-F1
#
_entry.id   AF-A0A7C6WX77-F1
#
_cell.length_a   1.000
_cell.length_b   1.000
_cell.length_c   1.000
_cell.angle_alpha   90.00
_cell.angle_beta   90.00
_cell.angle_gamma   90.00
#
_symmetry.space_group_name_H-M   'P 1'
#
loop_
_entity.id
_entity.type
_entity.pdbx_description
1 polymer ?
#
loop_
_entity_poly.entity_id
_entity_poly.type
_entity_poly.pdbx_seq_one_letter_code
_entity_poly.pdbx_strand_id
1 'polypeptide(L)'
;MARRPNQKLKVLYLLKILFENTDEENAMTVKEMISELDKYGIPAERKSIYDDLEALQFFGFDIVSRRTRTTEYFIANRFFQLAELKLLVDAVQCSKFITCK
;
A
#
# COMPACT_ATOMS: atom_id res chain seq x y z
N MET A 1 3.92 7.51 28.25
CA MET A 1 4.79 8.01 27.15
C MET A 1 4.01 9.05 26.36
N ALA A 2 4.54 10.26 26.19
CA ALA A 2 3.85 11.31 25.45
C ALA A 2 3.63 10.88 23.99
N ARG A 3 2.40 10.98 23.50
CA ARG A 3 2.09 10.70 22.09
C ARG A 3 2.86 11.71 21.24
N ARG A 4 3.82 11.23 20.43
CA ARG A 4 4.47 12.09 19.43
C ARG A 4 3.38 12.66 18.50
N PRO A 5 3.52 13.93 18.07
CA PRO A 5 2.58 14.52 17.11
C PRO A 5 2.46 13.63 15.87
N ASN A 6 1.27 13.58 15.26
CA ASN A 6 0.97 12.87 14.01
C ASN A 6 1.14 11.34 14.01
N GLN A 7 1.26 10.68 15.18
CA GLN A 7 1.33 9.21 15.26
C GLN A 7 0.16 8.48 14.57
N LYS A 8 -1.07 9.00 14.68
CA LYS A 8 -2.24 8.43 13.99
C LYS A 8 -2.17 8.61 12.47
N LEU A 9 -1.55 9.68 12.01
CA LEU A 9 -1.41 9.98 10.59
C LEU A 9 -0.31 9.11 9.96
N LYS A 10 0.73 8.75 10.71
CA LYS A 10 1.84 7.93 10.24
C LYS A 10 1.37 6.67 9.50
N VAL A 11 0.50 5.87 10.10
CA VAL A 11 0.02 4.62 9.48
C VAL A 11 -0.80 4.87 8.19
N LEU A 12 -1.57 5.97 8.15
CA LEU A 12 -2.34 6.36 6.97
C LEU A 12 -1.43 6.83 5.84
N TYR A 13 -0.40 7.63 6.15
CA TYR A 13 0.60 8.05 5.17
C TYR A 13 1.47 6.89 4.70
N LEU A 14 1.85 5.97 5.59
CA LEU A 14 2.58 4.77 5.21
C LEU A 14 1.78 3.93 4.22
N LEU A 15 0.49 3.70 4.50
CA LEU A 15 -0.41 3.03 3.57
C LEU A 15 -0.48 3.77 2.24
N LYS A 16 -0.68 5.09 2.25
CA LYS A 16 -0.71 5.92 1.05
C LYS A 16 0.57 5.75 0.21
N ILE A 17 1.74 5.84 0.85
CA ILE A 17 3.05 5.70 0.19
C ILE A 17 3.18 4.33 -0.44
N LEU A 18 2.86 3.26 0.29
CA LEU A 18 2.90 1.89 -0.25
C LEU A 18 1.93 1.74 -1.43
N PHE A 19 0.73 2.29 -1.32
CA PHE A 19 -0.31 2.17 -2.34
C PHE A 19 -0.05 2.99 -3.61
N GLU A 20 0.64 4.12 -3.51
CA GLU A 20 0.97 4.96 -4.66
C GLU A 20 2.28 4.51 -5.31
N ASN A 21 3.30 4.16 -4.51
CA ASN A 21 4.67 4.02 -4.98
C ASN A 21 5.18 2.59 -5.08
N THR A 22 4.42 1.57 -4.63
CA THR A 22 4.88 0.16 -4.68
C THR A 22 3.93 -0.80 -5.39
N ASP A 23 4.51 -1.74 -6.15
CA ASP A 23 3.83 -2.83 -6.84
C ASP A 23 4.77 -4.04 -6.98
N GLU A 24 4.37 -5.06 -7.75
CA GLU A 24 5.17 -6.27 -7.95
C GLU A 24 6.55 -6.01 -8.58
N GLU A 25 6.71 -4.95 -9.37
CA GLU A 25 7.99 -4.60 -10.00
C GLU A 25 8.77 -3.59 -9.16
N ASN A 26 8.08 -2.73 -8.40
CA ASN A 26 8.62 -1.62 -7.65
C ASN A 26 8.40 -1.83 -6.14
N ALA A 27 9.35 -2.49 -5.47
CA ALA A 27 9.32 -2.66 -4.01
C ALA A 27 10.09 -1.56 -3.28
N MET A 28 9.74 -1.32 -2.02
CA MET A 28 10.34 -0.27 -1.19
C MET A 28 10.95 -0.82 0.10
N THR A 29 12.14 -0.35 0.45
CA THR A 29 12.80 -0.67 1.72
C THR A 29 12.22 0.15 2.87
N VAL A 30 12.36 -0.34 4.11
CA VAL A 30 11.97 0.44 5.30
C VAL A 30 12.72 1.78 5.40
N LYS A 31 13.96 1.85 4.88
CA LYS A 31 14.73 3.10 4.87
C LYS A 31 14.09 4.14 3.95
N GLU A 32 13.62 3.72 2.79
CA GLU A 32 12.89 4.58 1.85
C GLU A 32 11.55 5.01 2.42
N MET A 33 10.79 4.10 3.05
CA MET A 33 9.53 4.46 3.73
C MET A 33 9.72 5.56 4.77
N ILE A 34 10.79 5.47 5.59
CA ILE A 34 11.13 6.52 6.57
C ILE A 34 11.44 7.84 5.85
N SER A 35 12.21 7.79 4.76
CA SER A 35 12.52 8.98 3.96
C SER A 35 11.28 9.61 3.31
N GLU A 36 10.33 8.80 2.84
CA GLU A 36 9.07 9.29 2.28
C GLU A 36 8.17 9.91 3.35
N LEU A 37 8.09 9.30 4.54
CA LEU A 37 7.34 9.86 5.68
C LEU A 37 7.94 11.19 6.16
N ASP A 38 9.26 11.33 6.13
CA ASP A 38 9.95 12.57 6.51
C ASP A 38 9.59 13.75 5.59
N LYS A 39 9.31 13.50 4.30
CA LYS A 39 8.80 14.53 3.37
C LYS A 39 7.45 15.11 3.80
N TYR A 40 6.67 14.35 4.56
CA TYR A 40 5.40 14.80 5.16
C TYR A 40 5.58 15.36 6.58
N GLY A 41 6.81 15.50 7.07
CA GLY A 41 7.12 15.94 8.43
C GLY A 41 6.75 14.89 9.49
N ILE A 42 6.71 13.61 9.13
CA ILE A 42 6.35 12.51 10.02
C ILE A 42 7.60 11.70 10.34
N PRO A 43 8.28 11.97 11.47
CA PRO A 43 9.45 11.19 11.86
C PRO A 43 9.03 9.78 12.27
N ALA A 44 9.68 8.78 11.68
CA ALA A 44 9.42 7.38 11.97
C ALA A 44 10.72 6.62 12.26
N GLU A 45 10.63 5.67 13.18
CA GLU A 45 11.72 4.77 13.53
C GLU A 45 11.48 3.40 12.88
N ARG A 46 12.55 2.71 12.49
CA ARG A 46 12.48 1.40 11.80
C ARG A 46 11.62 0.39 12.55
N LYS A 47 11.74 0.30 13.88
CA LYS A 47 10.90 -0.59 14.71
C LYS A 47 9.42 -0.26 14.57
N SER A 48 9.08 1.03 14.63
CA SER A 48 7.70 1.48 14.54
C SER A 48 7.07 1.28 13.16
N ILE A 49 7.89 1.15 12.09
CA ILE A 49 7.40 0.82 10.75
C ILE A 49 7.03 -0.66 10.67
N TYR A 50 7.79 -1.56 11.31
CA TYR A 50 7.41 -2.98 11.36
C TYR A 50 6.07 -3.16 12.07
N ASP A 51 5.89 -2.50 13.22
CA ASP A 51 4.61 -2.52 13.96
C ASP A 51 3.45 -2.00 13.08
N ASP A 52 3.67 -0.93 12.29
CA ASP A 52 2.65 -0.39 11.38
C ASP A 52 2.37 -1.34 10.21
N LEU A 53 3.39 -1.97 9.62
CA LEU A 53 3.24 -2.93 8.52
C LEU A 53 2.44 -4.16 8.96
N GLU A 54 2.72 -4.68 10.16
CA GLU A 54 1.94 -5.77 10.77
C GLU A 54 0.49 -5.34 11.02
N ALA A 55 0.28 -4.11 11.52
CA ALA A 55 -1.07 -3.58 11.72
C ALA A 55 -1.85 -3.43 10.40
N LEU A 56 -1.19 -3.01 9.31
CA LEU A 56 -1.80 -2.90 7.99
C LEU A 56 -2.14 -4.28 7.39
N GLN A 57 -1.25 -5.26 7.57
CA GLN A 57 -1.53 -6.66 7.19
C GLN A 57 -2.72 -7.21 7.98
N PHE A 58 -2.74 -7.00 9.30
CA PHE A 58 -3.85 -7.42 10.16
C PHE A 58 -5.17 -6.74 9.78
N PHE A 59 -5.12 -5.48 9.35
CA PHE A 59 -6.29 -4.76 8.86
C PHE A 59 -6.84 -5.31 7.54
N GLY A 60 -6.00 -5.99 6.73
CA GLY A 60 -6.41 -6.66 5.49
C GLY A 60 -5.69 -6.19 4.22
N PHE A 61 -4.61 -5.40 4.33
CA PHE A 61 -3.79 -5.06 3.17
C PHE A 61 -2.81 -6.19 2.85
N ASP A 62 -2.77 -6.60 1.58
CA ASP A 62 -1.84 -7.62 1.09
C ASP A 62 -0.45 -7.01 0.82
N ILE A 63 0.30 -6.81 1.91
CA ILE A 63 1.67 -6.30 1.88
C ILE A 63 2.61 -7.50 1.86
N VAL A 64 3.37 -7.66 0.79
CA VAL A 64 4.31 -8.76 0.60
C VAL A 64 5.73 -8.29 0.83
N SER A 65 6.51 -9.07 1.58
CA SER A 65 7.95 -8.83 1.74
C SER A 65 8.75 -9.64 0.72
N ARG A 66 9.61 -8.97 -0.05
CA ARG A 66 10.58 -9.58 -0.96
C ARG A 66 11.97 -9.51 -0.36
N ARG A 67 12.64 -10.67 -0.25
CA ARG A 67 14.03 -10.72 0.21
C ARG A 67 14.94 -10.75 -1.00
N THR A 68 15.53 -9.61 -1.31
CA THR A 68 16.58 -9.47 -2.32
C THR A 68 17.92 -9.37 -1.59
N ARG A 69 18.71 -8.30 -1.82
CA ARG A 69 19.87 -7.94 -0.98
C ARG A 69 19.46 -7.27 0.33
N THR A 70 18.35 -6.55 0.29
CA THR A 70 17.66 -5.91 1.41
C THR A 70 16.22 -6.41 1.45
N THR A 71 15.58 -6.35 2.62
CA THR A 71 14.15 -6.67 2.71
C THR A 71 13.35 -5.48 2.20
N GLU A 72 12.50 -5.74 1.21
CA GLU A 72 11.69 -4.76 0.51
C GLU A 72 10.22 -5.18 0.64
N TYR A 73 9.32 -4.23 0.56
CA TYR A 73 7.89 -4.45 0.72
C TYR A 73 7.12 -3.80 -0.42
N PHE A 74 6.03 -4.42 -0.83
CA PHE A 74 5.12 -3.88 -1.83
C PHE A 74 3.69 -4.35 -1.54
N ILE A 75 2.70 -3.66 -2.11
CA ILE A 75 1.31 -4.11 -2.09
C ILE A 75 1.06 -5.00 -3.30
N ALA A 76 0.70 -6.26 -3.07
CA ALA A 76 0.43 -7.23 -4.13
C ALA A 76 -0.96 -7.03 -4.75
N ASN A 77 -1.96 -6.69 -3.94
CA ASN A 77 -3.34 -6.54 -4.43
C ASN A 77 -3.65 -5.06 -4.69
N ARG A 78 -3.49 -4.61 -5.94
CA ARG A 78 -3.87 -3.26 -6.40
C ARG A 78 -5.21 -3.30 -7.16
N PHE A 79 -5.81 -2.12 -7.35
CA PHE A 79 -6.93 -1.96 -8.28
C PHE A 79 -6.51 -2.44 -9.68
N PHE A 80 -7.43 -3.12 -10.37
CA PHE A 80 -7.26 -3.63 -11.74
C PHE A 80 -6.54 -2.62 -12.65
N GLN A 81 -5.62 -3.11 -13.47
CA GLN A 81 -5.03 -2.30 -14.54
C GLN A 81 -6.13 -1.79 -15.48
N LEU A 82 -5.88 -0.70 -16.21
CA LEU A 82 -6.88 -0.14 -17.13
C LEU A 82 -7.40 -1.17 -18.15
N ALA A 83 -6.52 -2.08 -18.61
CA ALA A 83 -6.89 -3.17 -19.52
C ALA A 83 -7.84 -4.19 -18.84
N GLU A 84 -7.53 -4.61 -17.61
CA GLU A 84 -8.36 -5.52 -16.83
C GLU A 84 -9.70 -4.89 -16.45
N LEU A 85 -9.69 -3.60 -16.10
CA LEU A 85 -10.88 -2.83 -15.78
C LEU A 85 -11.79 -2.68 -17.01
N LYS A 86 -11.20 -2.41 -18.18
CA LYS A 86 -11.93 -2.38 -19.45
C LYS A 86 -12.52 -3.75 -19.79
N LEU A 87 -11.76 -4.82 -19.60
CA LEU A 87 -12.25 -6.19 -19.80
C LEU A 87 -13.44 -6.51 -18.88
N LEU A 88 -13.39 -6.09 -17.61
CA LEU A 88 -14.51 -6.24 -16.68
C LEU A 88 -15.74 -5.42 -17.11
N VAL A 89 -15.54 -4.18 -17.56
CA VAL A 89 -16.61 -3.33 -18.10
C VAL A 89 -17.25 -3.98 -19.33
N ASP A 90 -16.43 -4.44 -20.27
CA ASP A 90 -16.89 -5.10 -21.50
C ASP A 90 -17.65 -6.40 -21.17
N ALA A 91 -17.18 -7.18 -20.18
CA ALA A 91 -17.85 -8.40 -19.72
C ALA A 91 -19.22 -8.12 -19.08
N VAL A 92 -19.32 -7.04 -18.28
CA VAL A 92 -20.60 -6.60 -17.69
C VAL A 92 -21.56 -6.11 -18.78
N GLN A 93 -21.08 -5.33 -19.76
CA GLN A 93 -21.89 -4.83 -20.88
C GLN A 93 -22.40 -5.96 -21.79
N CYS A 94 -21.60 -7.00 -22.02
CA CYS A 94 -21.99 -8.17 -22.82
C CYS A 94 -22.93 -9.13 -22.09
N SER A 95 -23.08 -8.97 -20.76
CA SER A 95 -23.96 -9.83 -19.97
C SER A 95 -25.42 -9.53 -20.27
N LYS A 96 -26.07 -10.45 -21.01
CA LYS A 96 -27.50 -10.38 -21.36
C LYS A 96 -28.46 -10.28 -20.14
N PHE A 97 -27.95 -10.49 -18.94
CA PHE A 97 -28.71 -10.46 -17.69
C PHE A 97 -28.71 -9.09 -17.00
N ILE A 98 -27.68 -8.26 -17.22
CA ILE A 98 -27.58 -6.91 -16.65
C ILE A 98 -28.17 -5.94 -17.67
N THR A 99 -29.49 -5.85 -17.71
CA THR A 99 -30.15 -4.80 -18.48
C THR A 99 -30.05 -3.50 -17.71
N CYS A 100 -29.44 -2.48 -18.31
CA CYS A 100 -29.64 -1.10 -17.87
C CYS A 100 -31.14 -0.81 -17.95
N LYS A 101 -31.77 -0.52 -16.81
CA LYS A 101 -33.09 0.11 -16.80
C LYS A 101 -32.97 1.57 -17.20
#